data_AF-I4DCG0-F1
#
_entry.id   AF-I4DCG0-F1
#
_cell.length_a   1.000
_cell.length_b   1.000
_cell.length_c   1.000
_cell.angle_alpha   90.00
_cell.angle_beta   90.00
_cell.angle_gamma   90.00
#
_symmetry.space_group_name_H-M   'P 1'
#
loop_
_entity.id
_entity.type
_entity.pdbx_description
1 polymer ?
#
loop_
_entity_poly.entity_id
_entity_poly.type
_entity_poly.pdbx_seq_one_letter_code
_entity_poly.pdbx_strand_id
1 'polypeptide(L)'
;MILTTNSTIAIQCPKCGELEFHALSLFAFSQQGRKNLHCGCGLQLISVASRNRQQFNISYACAYCGQTHYLKLNRRAIWGKEALPLVCPTVEASVGYIGPKQKVTQACHEREKSIGELAVELGYQEEFENPEVMLRILDHLHSLAKQGDLGCACGNHQLSFELLPDRIELYCECCEAVGVIYADSSDNVRQVEGINSMYLEENKTWRINSPLRGQPLSKTNKEEEKWR
;
A
#
# COMPACT_ATOMS: atom_id res chain seq x y z
N MET A 1 4.05 28.44 28.04
CA MET A 1 2.94 27.74 27.35
C MET A 1 3.36 27.45 25.92
N ILE A 2 3.66 26.17 25.60
CA ILE A 2 4.06 25.78 24.25
C ILE A 2 2.78 25.62 23.42
N LEU A 3 2.60 26.45 22.40
CA LEU A 3 1.48 26.34 21.47
C LEU A 3 1.87 25.35 20.37
N THR A 4 1.14 24.23 20.27
CA THR A 4 1.29 23.32 19.15
C THR A 4 0.87 24.03 17.86
N THR A 5 1.81 24.15 16.93
CA THR A 5 1.64 24.83 15.63
C THR A 5 1.83 23.89 14.46
N ASN A 6 2.19 22.63 14.70
CA ASN A 6 2.33 21.60 13.69
C ASN A 6 1.25 20.54 13.89
N SER A 7 0.63 20.15 12.78
CA SER A 7 -0.35 19.08 12.67
C SER A 7 0.09 18.18 11.51
N THR A 8 -0.51 17.02 11.39
CA THR A 8 -0.28 16.06 10.32
C THR A 8 -1.62 15.71 9.71
N ILE A 9 -1.63 15.57 8.40
CA ILE A 9 -2.78 15.06 7.66
C ILE A 9 -2.36 13.76 7.01
N ALA A 10 -3.12 12.70 7.25
CA ALA A 10 -3.03 11.45 6.51
C ALA A 10 -4.28 11.32 5.63
N ILE A 11 -4.13 11.03 4.34
CA ILE A 11 -5.28 10.82 3.46
C ILE A 11 -4.95 9.84 2.35
N GLN A 12 -5.90 8.96 2.04
CA GLN A 12 -5.76 8.00 0.94
C GLN A 12 -6.01 8.69 -0.40
N CYS A 13 -5.11 8.47 -1.37
CA CYS A 13 -5.24 9.04 -2.70
C CYS A 13 -6.32 8.29 -3.50
N PRO A 14 -7.34 8.97 -4.08
CA PRO A 14 -8.32 8.32 -4.96
C PRO A 14 -7.72 7.83 -6.29
N LYS A 15 -6.56 8.37 -6.71
CA LYS A 15 -5.95 8.05 -8.01
C LYS A 15 -4.99 6.87 -7.93
N CYS A 16 -4.13 6.79 -6.90
CA CYS A 16 -3.12 5.75 -6.77
C CYS A 16 -3.26 4.86 -5.54
N GLY A 17 -4.27 5.08 -4.69
CA GLY A 17 -4.55 4.26 -3.51
C GLY A 17 -3.62 4.48 -2.31
N GLU A 18 -2.46 5.12 -2.50
CA GLU A 18 -1.45 5.36 -1.45
C GLU A 18 -1.99 6.23 -0.31
N LEU A 19 -1.62 5.88 0.93
CA LEU A 19 -1.86 6.70 2.11
C LEU A 19 -0.75 7.74 2.30
N GLU A 20 -1.07 9.01 2.07
CA GLU A 20 -0.08 10.11 2.09
C GLU A 20 -0.09 10.87 3.40
N PHE A 21 1.11 11.16 3.94
CA PHE A 21 1.29 11.93 5.18
C PHE A 21 1.89 13.31 4.89
N HIS A 22 1.18 14.36 5.29
CA HIS A 22 1.60 15.74 5.08
C HIS A 22 1.68 16.52 6.39
N ALA A 23 2.79 17.24 6.59
CA ALA A 23 2.91 18.18 7.69
C ALA A 23 2.12 19.47 7.39
N LEU A 24 1.32 19.92 8.35
CA LEU A 24 0.56 21.15 8.28
C LEU A 24 0.95 22.09 9.43
N SER A 25 1.70 23.14 9.10
CA SER A 25 2.05 24.19 10.06
C SER A 25 1.03 25.33 10.03
N LEU A 26 0.65 25.84 11.21
CA LEU A 26 -0.19 27.02 11.35
C LEU A 26 0.43 28.26 10.67
N PHE A 27 1.76 28.32 10.59
CA PHE A 27 2.47 29.43 9.98
C PHE A 27 2.30 29.49 8.45
N ALA A 28 1.91 28.37 7.81
CA ALA A 28 1.63 28.33 6.37
C ALA A 28 0.52 29.29 5.93
N PHE A 29 -0.34 29.72 6.86
CA PHE A 29 -1.48 30.60 6.60
C PHE A 29 -1.20 32.08 6.88
N SER A 30 0.04 32.45 7.17
CA SER A 30 0.42 33.84 7.48
C SER A 30 0.50 34.76 6.25
N GLN A 31 0.86 34.22 5.08
CA GLN A 31 1.04 35.01 3.85
C GLN A 31 -0.04 34.76 2.81
N GLN A 32 -0.22 33.51 2.37
CA GLN A 32 -1.11 33.16 1.25
C GLN A 32 -2.53 32.77 1.69
N GLY A 33 -2.76 32.55 2.99
CA GLY A 33 -4.05 32.13 3.53
C GLY A 33 -4.58 30.79 2.98
N ARG A 34 -3.78 30.05 2.20
CA ARG A 34 -4.13 28.75 1.61
C ARG A 34 -2.90 27.86 1.54
N LYS A 35 -3.10 26.55 1.75
CA LYS A 35 -2.11 25.50 1.58
C LYS A 35 -2.75 24.34 0.82
N ASN A 36 -2.15 23.98 -0.32
CA ASN A 36 -2.55 22.81 -1.11
C ASN A 36 -1.55 21.69 -0.87
N LEU A 37 -2.06 20.47 -0.77
CA LEU A 37 -1.32 19.24 -0.57
C LEU A 37 -1.60 18.30 -1.74
N HIS A 38 -0.54 17.71 -2.26
CA HIS A 38 -0.58 16.87 -3.45
C HIS A 38 0.04 15.52 -3.13
N CYS A 39 -0.50 14.48 -3.74
CA CYS A 39 0.11 13.15 -3.75
C CYS A 39 1.35 13.13 -4.65
N GLY A 40 2.27 12.19 -4.42
CA GLY A 40 3.38 11.89 -5.33
C GLY A 40 2.93 11.62 -6.78
N CYS A 41 1.70 11.15 -7.00
CA CYS A 41 1.12 10.95 -8.34
C CYS A 41 0.63 12.23 -9.05
N GLY A 42 0.78 13.40 -8.40
CA GLY A 42 0.41 14.72 -8.93
C GLY A 42 -1.03 15.17 -8.64
N LEU A 43 -1.88 14.32 -8.06
CA LEU A 43 -3.25 14.71 -7.70
C LEU A 43 -3.26 15.64 -6.48
N GLN A 44 -4.02 16.73 -6.53
CA GLN A 44 -4.31 17.54 -5.35
C GLN A 44 -5.25 16.79 -4.39
N LEU A 45 -4.73 16.41 -3.22
CA LEU A 45 -5.47 15.67 -2.21
C LEU A 45 -6.31 16.59 -1.34
N ILE A 46 -5.72 17.68 -0.86
CA ILE A 46 -6.32 18.57 0.12
C ILE A 46 -5.98 20.02 -0.19
N SER A 47 -6.94 20.91 0.01
CA SER A 47 -6.74 22.36 0.08
C SER A 47 -7.28 22.87 1.41
N VAL A 48 -6.43 23.53 2.18
CA VAL A 48 -6.79 24.19 3.44
C VAL A 48 -6.69 25.70 3.23
N ALA A 49 -7.71 26.45 3.61
CA ALA A 49 -7.72 27.90 3.52
C ALA A 49 -8.17 28.54 4.84
N SER A 50 -7.51 29.62 5.25
CA SER A 50 -7.89 30.42 6.41
C SER A 50 -7.53 31.88 6.22
N ARG A 51 -8.43 32.77 6.61
CA ARG A 51 -8.22 34.23 6.59
C ARG A 51 -7.80 34.79 7.95
N ASN A 52 -8.22 34.15 9.04
CA ASN A 52 -8.05 34.67 10.40
C ASN A 52 -7.27 33.72 11.33
N ARG A 53 -6.80 32.57 10.83
CA ARG A 53 -6.10 31.52 11.59
C ARG A 53 -6.91 30.94 12.77
N GLN A 54 -8.21 31.21 12.81
CA GLN A 54 -9.15 30.67 13.79
C GLN A 54 -10.12 29.68 13.16
N GLN A 55 -10.54 29.97 11.92
CA GLN A 55 -11.41 29.11 11.12
C GLN A 55 -10.70 28.70 9.83
N PHE A 56 -10.83 27.43 9.48
CA PHE A 56 -10.17 26.78 8.36
C PHE A 56 -11.22 26.08 7.52
N ASN A 57 -11.25 26.39 6.23
CA ASN A 57 -12.02 25.67 5.24
C ASN A 57 -11.11 24.62 4.63
N ILE A 58 -11.50 23.36 4.72
CA ILE A 58 -10.76 22.22 4.20
C ILE A 58 -11.59 21.62 3.09
N SER A 59 -10.99 21.43 1.93
CA SER A 59 -11.52 20.59 0.86
C SER A 59 -10.61 19.40 0.66
N TYR A 60 -11.15 18.20 0.50
CA TYR A 60 -10.35 17.00 0.30
C TYR A 60 -10.99 16.05 -0.73
N ALA A 61 -10.15 15.41 -1.53
CA ALA A 61 -10.57 14.43 -2.53
C ALA A 61 -10.86 13.08 -1.85
N CYS A 62 -12.05 12.52 -2.08
CA CYS A 62 -12.51 11.30 -1.43
C CYS A 62 -12.11 10.05 -2.22
N ALA A 63 -11.38 9.12 -1.59
CA ALA A 63 -11.05 7.81 -2.16
C ALA A 63 -12.27 6.90 -2.36
N TYR A 64 -13.33 7.05 -1.55
CA TYR A 64 -14.47 6.14 -1.59
C TYR A 64 -15.54 6.51 -2.63
N CYS A 65 -15.92 7.78 -2.74
CA CYS A 65 -16.97 8.22 -3.68
C CYS A 65 -16.43 9.01 -4.89
N GLY A 66 -15.12 9.26 -4.94
CA GLY A 66 -14.47 10.03 -6.01
C GLY A 66 -14.77 11.54 -6.01
N GLN A 67 -15.64 12.03 -5.12
CA GLN A 67 -16.01 13.45 -5.03
C GLN A 67 -15.10 14.24 -4.10
N THR A 68 -15.14 15.58 -4.19
CA THR A 68 -14.47 16.47 -3.24
C THR A 68 -15.42 16.85 -2.12
N HIS A 69 -15.01 16.65 -0.87
CA HIS A 69 -15.78 17.06 0.31
C HIS A 69 -15.22 18.33 0.93
N TYR A 70 -16.08 19.02 1.69
CA TYR A 70 -15.77 20.29 2.32
C TYR A 70 -16.10 20.25 3.81
N LEU A 71 -15.19 20.76 4.63
CA LEU A 71 -15.33 20.82 6.07
C LEU A 71 -14.85 22.17 6.59
N LYS A 72 -15.56 22.70 7.59
CA LYS A 72 -15.16 23.93 8.28
C LYS A 72 -14.73 23.59 9.69
N LEU A 73 -13.46 23.83 10.00
CA LEU A 73 -12.85 23.50 11.28
C LEU A 73 -12.34 24.74 12.00
N ASN A 74 -12.35 24.68 13.33
CA ASN A 74 -11.65 25.66 14.14
C ASN A 74 -10.18 25.23 14.34
N ARG A 75 -9.35 26.15 14.81
CA ARG A 75 -7.93 25.86 15.12
C ARG A 75 -7.76 24.66 16.07
N ARG A 76 -8.62 24.52 17.09
CA ARG A 76 -8.51 23.45 18.09
C ARG A 76 -8.81 22.07 17.52
N ALA A 77 -9.59 21.97 16.45
CA ALA A 77 -9.85 20.70 15.78
C ALA A 77 -8.64 20.19 14.99
N ILE A 78 -7.85 21.09 14.39
CA ILE A 78 -6.68 20.73 13.56
C ILE A 78 -5.40 20.61 14.38
N TRP A 79 -5.17 21.54 15.33
CA TRP A 79 -4.00 21.59 16.21
C TRP A 79 -4.36 21.24 17.66
N GLY A 80 -5.40 20.43 17.83
CA GLY A 80 -5.83 19.90 19.12
C GLY A 80 -4.95 18.76 19.61
N LYS A 81 -5.46 18.00 20.57
CA LYS A 81 -4.80 16.82 21.11
C LYS A 81 -5.25 15.51 20.47
N GLU A 82 -6.37 15.52 19.76
CA GLU A 82 -6.96 14.32 19.13
C GLU A 82 -6.86 14.39 17.61
N ALA A 83 -6.89 13.22 16.98
CA ALA A 83 -7.04 13.09 15.54
C ALA A 83 -8.52 13.20 15.17
N LEU A 84 -8.81 14.03 14.17
CA LEU A 84 -10.13 14.21 13.60
C LEU A 84 -10.25 13.39 12.30
N PRO A 85 -11.25 12.51 12.16
CA PRO A 85 -11.49 11.79 10.92
C PRO A 85 -12.03 12.69 9.81
N LEU A 86 -11.57 12.45 8.58
CA LEU A 86 -12.11 12.99 7.34
C LEU A 86 -13.09 11.97 6.76
N VAL A 87 -14.38 12.16 7.02
CA VAL A 87 -15.42 11.16 6.76
C VAL A 87 -16.07 11.38 5.40
N CYS A 88 -16.20 10.31 4.61
CA CYS A 88 -17.08 10.30 3.44
C CYS A 88 -18.55 10.25 3.88
N PRO A 89 -19.40 11.23 3.54
CA PRO A 89 -20.81 11.21 3.93
C PRO A 89 -21.61 10.08 3.26
N THR A 90 -21.16 9.61 2.09
CA THR A 90 -21.85 8.57 1.32
C THR A 90 -21.61 7.18 1.88
N VAL A 91 -20.39 6.91 2.35
CA VAL A 91 -19.96 5.58 2.83
C VAL A 91 -19.87 5.54 4.36
N GLU A 92 -19.98 6.70 5.01
CA GLU A 92 -19.84 6.88 6.47
C GLU A 92 -18.51 6.37 7.03
N ALA A 93 -17.48 6.30 6.19
CA ALA A 93 -16.15 5.80 6.51
C ALA A 93 -15.09 6.91 6.44
N SER A 94 -14.01 6.73 7.21
CA SER A 94 -12.90 7.69 7.27
C SER A 94 -11.90 7.49 6.12
N VAL A 95 -11.79 8.50 5.26
CA VAL A 95 -10.84 8.56 4.12
C VAL A 95 -9.43 8.98 4.58
N GLY A 96 -9.35 9.61 5.75
CA GLY A 96 -8.11 10.14 6.30
C GLY A 96 -8.31 10.75 7.68
N TYR A 97 -7.25 11.34 8.23
CA TYR A 97 -7.24 11.93 9.56
C TYR A 97 -6.39 13.20 9.61
N ILE A 98 -6.78 14.15 10.46
CA ILE A 98 -6.04 15.40 10.72
C ILE A 98 -5.80 15.55 12.21
N GLY A 99 -4.56 15.85 12.63
CA GLY A 99 -4.26 16.09 14.04
C GLY A 99 -2.78 15.89 14.39
N PRO A 100 -2.44 15.71 15.68
CA PRO A 100 -1.08 15.38 16.08
C PRO A 100 -0.57 14.12 15.40
N LYS A 101 0.68 14.13 14.92
CA LYS A 101 1.30 13.02 14.17
C LYS A 101 1.04 11.65 14.81
N GLN A 102 1.33 11.51 16.10
CA GLN A 102 1.15 10.25 16.83
C GLN A 102 -0.30 9.74 16.78
N LYS A 103 -1.27 10.64 16.98
CA LYS A 103 -2.70 10.30 16.97
C LYS A 103 -3.20 9.95 15.58
N VAL A 104 -2.72 10.66 14.56
CA VAL A 104 -3.05 10.39 13.16
C VAL A 104 -2.51 9.03 12.74
N THR A 105 -1.24 8.74 13.02
CA THR A 105 -0.65 7.43 12.72
C THR A 105 -1.36 6.30 13.45
N GLN A 106 -1.70 6.49 14.73
CA GLN A 106 -2.47 5.51 15.50
C GLN A 106 -3.84 5.23 14.87
N ALA A 107 -4.59 6.28 14.51
CA ALA A 107 -5.92 6.13 13.90
C ALA A 107 -5.86 5.44 12.53
N CYS A 108 -4.83 5.70 11.72
CA CYS A 108 -4.60 4.98 10.47
C CYS A 108 -4.39 3.48 10.69
N HIS A 109 -3.53 3.12 11.66
CA HIS A 109 -3.23 1.73 11.99
C HIS A 109 -4.44 0.99 12.58
N GLU A 110 -5.21 1.64 13.46
CA GLU A 110 -6.45 1.08 14.01
C GLU A 110 -7.48 0.79 12.91
N ARG A 111 -7.63 1.71 11.95
CA ARG A 111 -8.50 1.51 10.78
C ARG A 111 -8.08 0.32 9.92
N GLU A 112 -6.79 0.18 9.61
CA GLU A 112 -6.27 -0.96 8.84
C GLU A 112 -6.49 -2.29 9.58
N LYS A 113 -6.24 -2.31 10.89
CA LYS A 113 -6.49 -3.50 11.73
C LYS A 113 -7.95 -3.90 11.72
N SER A 114 -8.87 -2.95 11.91
CA SER A 114 -10.31 -3.23 11.89
C SER A 114 -10.79 -3.73 10.53
N ILE A 115 -10.25 -3.21 9.43
CA ILE A 115 -10.54 -3.73 8.09
C ILE A 115 -10.04 -5.18 7.95
N GLY A 116 -8.83 -5.47 8.43
CA GLY A 116 -8.28 -6.83 8.44
C GLY A 116 -9.11 -7.80 9.29
N GLU A 117 -9.52 -7.40 10.49
CA GLU A 117 -10.37 -8.20 11.38
C GLU A 117 -11.75 -8.48 10.75
N LEU A 118 -12.39 -7.48 10.15
CA LEU A 118 -13.66 -7.66 9.43
C LEU A 118 -13.51 -8.60 8.22
N ALA A 119 -12.38 -8.56 7.50
CA ALA A 119 -12.11 -9.49 6.41
C ALA A 119 -11.97 -10.94 6.91
N VAL A 120 -11.37 -11.14 8.08
CA VAL A 120 -11.30 -12.45 8.76
C VAL A 120 -12.69 -12.94 9.16
N GLU A 121 -13.49 -12.10 9.81
CA GLU A 121 -14.84 -12.45 10.27
C GLU A 121 -15.81 -12.76 9.13
N LEU A 122 -15.65 -12.08 7.99
CA LEU A 122 -16.48 -12.29 6.79
C LEU A 122 -15.99 -13.46 5.91
N GLY A 123 -14.97 -14.21 6.33
CA GLY A 123 -14.46 -15.38 5.62
C GLY A 123 -13.64 -15.04 4.36
N TYR A 124 -13.30 -13.77 4.13
CA TYR A 124 -12.43 -13.36 3.01
C TYR A 124 -10.96 -13.79 3.18
N GLN A 125 -10.64 -14.52 4.25
CA GLN A 125 -9.34 -15.17 4.46
C GLN A 125 -9.28 -16.60 3.88
N GLU A 126 -10.39 -17.19 3.43
CA GLU A 126 -10.38 -18.58 2.93
C GLU A 126 -9.84 -18.73 1.49
N GLU A 127 -9.36 -17.65 0.86
CA GLU A 127 -8.81 -17.70 -0.50
C GLU A 127 -7.28 -17.70 -0.55
N PHE A 128 -6.55 -17.42 0.53
CA PHE A 128 -5.08 -17.38 0.50
C PHE A 128 -4.45 -18.20 1.62
N GLU A 129 -3.46 -19.04 1.29
CA GLU A 129 -2.81 -19.90 2.28
C GLU A 129 -2.05 -19.09 3.35
N ASN A 130 -1.52 -17.92 2.98
CA ASN A 130 -0.85 -17.01 3.91
C ASN A 130 -1.02 -15.53 3.50
N PRO A 131 -2.08 -14.84 3.96
CA PRO A 131 -2.40 -13.48 3.53
C PRO A 131 -1.36 -12.44 3.97
N GLU A 132 -0.68 -12.65 5.11
CA GLU A 132 0.40 -11.75 5.57
C GLU A 132 1.62 -11.80 4.64
N VAL A 133 2.00 -13.00 4.20
CA VAL A 133 3.09 -13.23 3.23
C VAL A 133 2.75 -12.59 1.88
N MET A 134 1.51 -12.76 1.42
CA MET A 134 1.02 -12.18 0.16
C MET A 134 1.09 -10.65 0.15
N LEU A 135 0.60 -10.00 1.20
CA LEU A 135 0.63 -8.54 1.33
C LEU A 135 2.06 -7.99 1.28
N ARG A 136 3.01 -8.63 1.97
CA ARG A 136 4.41 -8.22 1.96
C ARG A 136 5.06 -8.32 0.59
N ILE A 137 4.77 -9.40 -0.15
CA ILE A 137 5.27 -9.58 -1.52
C ILE A 137 4.70 -8.48 -2.44
N LEU A 138 3.41 -8.15 -2.30
CA LEU A 138 2.78 -7.08 -3.06
C LEU A 138 3.40 -5.70 -2.78
N ASP A 139 3.63 -5.38 -1.50
CA ASP A 139 4.29 -4.13 -1.10
C ASP A 139 5.70 -4.03 -1.70
N HIS A 140 6.45 -5.13 -1.71
CA HIS A 140 7.78 -5.18 -2.33
C HIS A 140 7.73 -4.97 -3.85
N LEU A 141 6.82 -5.66 -4.55
CA LEU A 141 6.63 -5.49 -6.00
C LEU A 141 6.24 -4.06 -6.35
N HIS A 142 5.37 -3.44 -5.56
CA HIS A 142 4.98 -2.04 -5.77
C HIS A 142 6.15 -1.08 -5.57
N SER A 143 7.03 -1.36 -4.59
CA SER A 143 8.27 -0.61 -4.38
C SER A 143 9.20 -0.71 -5.60
N LEU A 144 9.43 -1.92 -6.13
CA LEU A 144 10.25 -2.15 -7.33
C LEU A 144 9.68 -1.43 -8.55
N ALA A 145 8.36 -1.49 -8.77
CA ALA A 145 7.70 -0.78 -9.85
C ALA A 145 7.88 0.74 -9.78
N LYS A 146 7.78 1.32 -8.57
CA LYS A 146 8.02 2.76 -8.35
C LYS A 146 9.47 3.16 -8.61
N GLN A 147 10.42 2.27 -8.32
CA GLN A 147 11.86 2.51 -8.53
C GLN A 147 12.28 2.29 -10.01
N GLY A 148 11.42 1.67 -10.82
CA GLY A 148 11.72 1.30 -12.21
C GLY A 148 12.47 -0.03 -12.34
N ASP A 149 12.59 -0.75 -11.24
CA ASP A 149 13.32 -2.02 -11.11
C ASP A 149 12.41 -3.25 -11.29
N LEU A 150 11.16 -3.04 -11.73
CA LEU A 150 10.24 -4.10 -12.15
C LEU A 150 9.86 -3.88 -13.62
N GLY A 151 10.06 -4.90 -14.46
CA GLY A 151 9.69 -4.82 -15.87
C GLY A 151 9.94 -6.10 -16.64
N CYS A 152 10.03 -5.99 -17.95
CA CYS A 152 10.36 -7.08 -18.85
C CYS A 152 11.52 -6.67 -19.76
N ALA A 153 12.38 -7.64 -20.09
CA ALA A 153 13.51 -7.45 -21.00
C ALA A 153 13.09 -6.97 -22.41
N CYS A 154 11.81 -7.16 -22.80
CA CYS A 154 11.25 -6.60 -24.04
C CYS A 154 11.09 -5.07 -24.03
N GLY A 155 11.36 -4.42 -22.89
CA GLY A 155 11.21 -2.97 -22.71
C GLY A 155 9.86 -2.54 -22.12
N ASN A 156 8.93 -3.47 -21.89
CA ASN A 156 7.69 -3.17 -21.17
C ASN A 156 7.93 -3.10 -19.65
N HIS A 157 7.63 -1.96 -19.05
CA HIS A 157 7.73 -1.75 -17.59
C HIS A 157 6.35 -1.77 -16.90
N GLN A 158 5.27 -1.88 -17.70
CA GLN A 158 3.90 -1.94 -17.22
C GLN A 158 3.43 -3.39 -17.30
N LEU A 159 3.69 -4.17 -16.24
CA LEU A 159 3.23 -5.55 -16.14
C LEU A 159 1.83 -5.60 -15.53
N SER A 160 0.96 -6.44 -16.09
CA SER A 160 -0.30 -6.82 -15.44
C SER A 160 -0.07 -8.00 -14.50
N PHE A 161 -0.98 -8.25 -13.55
CA PHE A 161 -0.83 -9.38 -12.63
C PHE A 161 -2.16 -9.98 -12.18
N GLU A 162 -2.12 -11.25 -11.79
CA GLU A 162 -3.22 -12.01 -11.21
C GLU A 162 -2.82 -12.59 -9.85
N LEU A 163 -3.76 -12.62 -8.91
CA LEU A 163 -3.57 -13.14 -7.56
C LEU A 163 -4.27 -14.49 -7.44
N LEU A 164 -3.50 -15.50 -7.06
CA LEU A 164 -3.97 -16.85 -6.77
C LEU A 164 -3.70 -17.19 -5.30
N PRO A 165 -4.42 -18.17 -4.73
CA PRO A 165 -4.29 -18.54 -3.31
C PRO A 165 -2.87 -18.78 -2.79
N ASP A 166 -2.01 -19.31 -3.64
CA ASP A 166 -0.65 -19.75 -3.34
C ASP A 166 0.44 -18.93 -4.07
N ARG A 167 0.07 -18.02 -4.99
CA ARG A 167 1.02 -17.32 -5.86
C ARG A 167 0.48 -16.05 -6.52
N ILE A 168 1.41 -15.23 -7.01
CA ILE A 168 1.18 -14.07 -7.87
C ILE A 168 1.75 -14.38 -9.25
N GLU A 169 0.97 -14.13 -10.29
CA GLU A 169 1.41 -14.26 -11.67
C GLU A 169 1.49 -12.88 -12.32
N LEU A 170 2.67 -12.50 -12.82
CA LEU A 170 2.95 -11.28 -13.55
C LEU A 170 2.92 -11.57 -15.05
N TYR A 171 2.27 -10.72 -15.85
CA TYR A 171 2.16 -10.89 -17.29
C TYR A 171 2.72 -9.67 -18.02
N CYS A 172 3.53 -9.93 -19.04
CA CYS A 172 3.93 -8.92 -19.99
C CYS A 172 3.07 -9.01 -21.25
N GLU A 173 2.14 -8.07 -21.44
CA GLU A 173 1.24 -8.06 -22.60
C GLU A 173 1.95 -7.81 -23.94
N CYS A 174 3.20 -7.31 -23.93
CA CYS A 174 3.96 -7.05 -25.15
C CYS A 174 4.66 -8.29 -25.73
N CYS A 175 5.07 -9.26 -24.89
CA CYS A 175 5.87 -10.41 -25.32
C CYS A 175 5.43 -11.72 -24.66
N GLU A 176 4.26 -11.71 -24.03
CA GLU A 176 3.62 -12.86 -23.38
C GLU A 176 4.48 -13.53 -22.28
N ALA A 177 5.52 -12.84 -21.78
CA ALA A 177 6.33 -13.33 -20.69
C ALA A 177 5.50 -13.42 -19.40
N VAL A 178 5.75 -14.47 -18.61
CA VAL A 178 5.02 -14.73 -17.37
C VAL A 178 6.00 -14.88 -16.21
N GLY A 179 5.82 -14.12 -15.13
CA GLY A 179 6.55 -14.28 -13.88
C GLY A 179 5.67 -14.93 -12.83
N VAL A 180 6.13 -15.97 -12.14
CA VAL A 180 5.37 -16.64 -11.09
C VAL A 180 6.12 -16.50 -9.76
N ILE A 181 5.43 -15.96 -8.76
CA ILE A 181 5.93 -15.72 -7.40
C ILE A 181 5.03 -16.48 -6.43
N TYR A 182 5.54 -17.53 -5.80
CA TYR A 182 4.83 -18.26 -4.77
C TYR A 182 4.79 -17.46 -3.46
N ALA A 183 3.66 -17.52 -2.77
CA ALA A 183 3.35 -16.80 -1.54
C ALA A 183 2.73 -17.73 -0.48
N ASP A 184 3.08 -19.02 -0.54
CA ASP A 184 2.59 -20.10 0.33
C ASP A 184 3.40 -20.25 1.64
N SER A 185 4.62 -19.70 1.72
CA SER A 185 5.45 -19.80 2.93
C SER A 185 6.20 -18.51 3.29
N SER A 186 6.55 -18.39 4.57
CA SER A 186 7.36 -17.26 5.06
C SER A 186 8.80 -17.22 4.50
N ASP A 187 9.33 -18.35 4.02
CA ASP A 187 10.63 -18.41 3.34
C ASP A 187 10.57 -17.78 1.94
N ASN A 188 9.40 -17.78 1.29
CA ASN A 188 9.18 -17.13 0.00
C ASN A 188 9.38 -15.61 0.08
N VAL A 189 8.93 -14.98 1.17
CA VAL A 189 9.09 -13.54 1.39
C VAL A 189 10.56 -13.16 1.48
N ARG A 190 11.38 -13.92 2.22
CA ARG A 190 12.82 -13.62 2.35
C ARG A 190 13.56 -13.69 1.02
N GLN A 191 13.18 -14.63 0.16
CA GLN A 191 13.77 -14.75 -1.18
C GLN A 191 13.36 -13.60 -2.09
N VAL A 192 12.10 -13.16 -2.02
CA VAL A 192 11.58 -12.07 -2.86
C VAL A 192 12.06 -10.71 -2.40
N GLU A 193 12.04 -10.41 -1.09
CA GLU A 193 12.56 -9.17 -0.52
C GLU A 193 14.08 -9.00 -0.73
N GLY A 194 14.82 -10.09 -0.93
CA GLY A 194 16.24 -10.06 -1.28
C GLY A 194 16.52 -9.67 -2.73
N ILE A 195 15.50 -9.59 -3.59
CA ILE A 195 15.63 -9.21 -4.99
C ILE A 195 15.41 -7.71 -5.14
N ASN A 196 16.45 -7.00 -5.57
CA ASN A 196 16.42 -5.55 -5.78
C ASN A 196 15.98 -5.16 -7.20
N SER A 197 15.88 -6.12 -8.14
CA SER A 197 15.43 -5.87 -9.50
C SER A 197 14.84 -7.14 -10.13
N MET A 198 13.68 -7.02 -10.77
CA MET A 198 12.91 -8.12 -11.34
C MET A 198 12.54 -7.83 -12.79
N TYR A 199 13.16 -8.58 -13.72
CA TYR A 199 12.87 -8.46 -15.15
C TYR A 199 12.42 -9.80 -15.73
N LEU A 200 11.23 -9.82 -16.34
CA LEU A 200 10.75 -10.99 -17.08
C LEU A 200 11.55 -11.18 -18.36
N GLU A 201 11.81 -12.44 -18.73
CA GLU A 201 12.43 -12.78 -20.01
C GLU A 201 11.37 -13.08 -21.08
N GLU A 202 11.57 -12.58 -22.30
CA GLU A 202 10.65 -12.75 -23.43
C GLU A 202 10.28 -14.21 -23.66
N ASN A 203 8.98 -14.47 -23.85
CA ASN A 203 8.43 -15.80 -24.16
C ASN A 203 8.84 -16.91 -23.17
N LYS A 204 9.14 -16.56 -21.92
CA LYS A 204 9.48 -17.52 -20.86
C LYS A 204 8.58 -17.35 -19.64
N THR A 205 8.31 -18.48 -18.99
CA THR A 205 7.77 -18.49 -17.63
C THR A 205 8.92 -18.49 -16.63
N TRP A 206 9.11 -17.36 -15.94
CA TRP A 206 10.12 -17.21 -14.90
C TRP A 206 9.52 -17.55 -13.53
N ARG A 207 10.07 -18.55 -12.82
CA ARG A 207 9.64 -18.90 -11.46
C ARG A 207 10.62 -18.32 -10.44
N ILE A 208 10.16 -17.39 -9.62
CA ILE A 208 11.03 -16.50 -8.82
C ILE A 208 11.50 -17.17 -7.53
N ASN A 209 10.65 -18.00 -6.93
CA ASN A 209 10.88 -18.63 -5.63
C ASN A 209 10.16 -19.98 -5.56
N SER A 210 10.33 -20.82 -6.59
CA SER A 210 9.66 -22.11 -6.68
C SER A 210 9.86 -22.91 -5.38
N PRO A 211 8.80 -23.36 -4.70
CA PRO A 211 8.97 -24.27 -3.59
C PRO A 211 9.58 -25.54 -4.17
N LEU A 212 10.82 -25.84 -3.79
CA LEU A 212 11.32 -27.20 -3.88
C LEU A 212 10.49 -28.02 -2.89
N ARG A 213 9.27 -28.44 -3.28
CA ARG A 213 8.63 -29.57 -2.60
C ARG A 213 9.62 -30.72 -2.69
N GLY A 214 10.19 -31.08 -1.55
CA GLY A 214 11.27 -32.06 -1.46
C GLY A 214 10.94 -33.29 -2.29
N GLN A 215 11.83 -33.64 -3.22
CA GLN A 215 11.94 -35.01 -3.67
C GLN A 215 12.26 -35.86 -2.44
N PRO A 216 11.51 -36.92 -2.11
CA PRO A 216 12.15 -38.07 -1.51
C PRO A 216 12.96 -38.73 -2.62
N LEU A 217 14.24 -38.36 -2.74
CA LEU A 217 15.26 -39.20 -3.34
C LEU A 217 15.47 -40.39 -2.40
N SER A 218 14.58 -41.38 -2.43
CA SER A 218 14.91 -42.74 -2.03
C SER A 218 15.75 -43.37 -3.15
N LYS A 219 17.01 -42.92 -3.26
CA LYS A 219 18.06 -43.74 -3.84
C LYS A 219 18.49 -44.76 -2.78
N THR A 220 17.83 -45.90 -2.76
CA THR A 220 18.51 -47.15 -2.37
C THR A 220 19.01 -47.79 -3.66
N ASN A 221 20.21 -47.38 -4.07
CA ASN A 221 21.12 -48.28 -4.78
C ASN A 221 22.17 -48.70 -3.76
N LYS A 222 21.98 -49.87 -3.16
CA LYS A 222 23.09 -50.69 -2.69
C LYS A 222 23.07 -51.99 -3.49
N GLU A 223 24.13 -52.11 -4.28
CA GLU A 223 24.85 -53.36 -4.52
C GLU A 223 24.18 -54.37 -5.47
N GLU A 224 24.47 -54.20 -6.76
CA GLU A 224 24.95 -55.33 -7.54
C GLU A 224 26.16 -55.95 -6.81
N GLU A 225 26.02 -57.19 -6.35
CA GLU A 225 26.87 -58.31 -6.79
C GLU A 225 26.60 -59.54 -5.91
N LYS A 226 26.74 -60.69 -6.57
CA LYS A 226 27.36 -61.92 -6.04
C LYS A 226 26.43 -63.13 -5.81
N TRP A 227 26.45 -63.96 -6.86
CA TRP A 227 26.68 -65.42 -6.84
C TRP A 227 25.49 -66.38 -6.66
N ARG A 228 25.26 -67.11 -7.77
CA ARG A 228 24.89 -68.54 -7.88
C ARG A 228 23.52 -69.01 -7.39
#